data_AF-A0A9N7BJC0-F1
#
_entry.id   AF-A0A9N7BJC0-F1
#
_cell.length_a   1.000
_cell.length_b   1.000
_cell.length_c   1.000
_cell.angle_alpha   90.00
_cell.angle_beta   90.00
_cell.angle_gamma   90.00
#
_symmetry.space_group_name_H-M   'P 1'
#
loop_
_entity.id
_entity.type
_entity.pdbx_description
1 polymer ?
#
loop_
_entity_poly.entity_id
_entity_poly.type
_entity_poly.pdbx_seq_one_letter_code
_entity_poly.pdbx_strand_id
1 'polypeptide(L)'
;MKNQLLCKTIEIKIRYKIDEKIFDKQKHLTSKHKQITLKNHTNDLEKIYNSAIDCFYNLYEQNKGILLIGVGVSKLIHKNQNWMQLDINNQINIDKKQIDNALKIENMIFNINKKFKKPIIWKAKDLKKSSK
;
A
#
# COMPACT_ATOMS: atom_id res chain seq x y z
N MET A 1 12.13 4.53 16.26
CA MET A 1 11.88 3.65 15.10
C MET A 1 11.26 4.50 13.99
N LYS A 2 11.96 4.80 12.89
CA LYS A 2 11.37 5.59 11.77
C LYS A 2 10.42 4.67 11.00
N ASN A 3 9.15 5.08 10.86
CA ASN A 3 8.19 4.34 10.05
C ASN A 3 8.71 4.23 8.61
N GLN A 4 8.94 2.99 8.15
CA GLN A 4 9.51 2.70 6.83
C GLN A 4 8.43 2.51 5.76
N LEU A 5 7.21 2.98 6.02
CA LEU A 5 6.08 2.86 5.10
C LEU A 5 5.83 4.19 4.38
N LEU A 6 5.54 4.10 3.09
CA LEU A 6 5.08 5.20 2.25
C LEU A 6 3.64 4.89 1.84
N CYS A 7 2.74 5.87 1.89
CA CYS A 7 1.35 5.72 1.42
C CYS A 7 1.15 6.36 0.04
N LYS A 8 0.17 5.87 -0.71
CA LYS A 8 -0.26 6.50 -1.98
C LYS A 8 -1.62 7.17 -1.87
N THR A 9 -2.50 6.64 -1.03
CA THR A 9 -3.87 7.12 -0.92
C THR A 9 -4.13 7.64 0.49
N ILE A 10 -4.74 8.81 0.58
CA ILE A 10 -5.15 9.48 1.82
C ILE A 10 -6.68 9.59 1.78
N GLU A 11 -7.34 9.28 2.89
CA GLU A 11 -8.80 9.26 3.03
C GLU A 11 -9.25 10.02 4.28
N ILE A 12 -10.34 10.78 4.16
CA ILE A 12 -11.13 11.28 5.28
C ILE A 12 -12.50 10.61 5.27
N LYS A 13 -12.96 10.17 6.45
CA LYS A 13 -14.32 9.72 6.71
C LYS A 13 -14.96 10.64 7.75
N ILE A 14 -16.13 11.19 7.46
CA ILE A 14 -16.90 12.02 8.38
C ILE A 14 -18.22 11.33 8.69
N ARG A 15 -18.53 11.23 9.98
CA ARG A 15 -19.87 10.93 10.47
C ARG A 15 -20.46 12.19 11.06
N TYR A 16 -21.64 12.57 10.57
CA TYR A 16 -22.38 13.73 11.07
C TYR A 16 -23.25 13.34 12.27
N LYS A 17 -23.49 14.31 13.16
CA LYS A 17 -24.55 14.24 14.16
C LYS A 17 -25.89 14.19 13.43
N ILE A 18 -26.78 13.35 13.93
CA ILE A 18 -28.13 13.19 13.41
C ILE A 18 -29.06 13.58 14.55
N ASP A 19 -29.80 14.66 14.34
CA ASP A 19 -30.84 15.10 15.26
C ASP A 19 -32.17 14.44 14.85
N GLU A 20 -32.29 13.15 15.15
CA GLU A 20 -33.55 12.40 14.98
C GLU A 20 -34.17 12.11 16.34
N LYS A 21 -35.49 12.36 16.47
CA LYS A 21 -36.26 12.04 17.68
C LYS A 21 -36.42 10.53 17.92
N ILE A 22 -36.24 9.73 16.88
CA ILE A 22 -36.34 8.27 16.90
C ILE A 22 -35.01 7.71 16.37
N PHE A 23 -34.38 6.83 17.13
CA PHE A 23 -33.07 6.28 16.79
C PHE A 23 -33.16 5.31 15.59
N ASP A 24 -32.53 5.66 14.47
CA ASP A 24 -32.33 4.77 13.32
C ASP A 24 -30.87 4.28 13.25
N LYS A 25 -30.66 3.00 13.58
CA LYS A 25 -29.32 2.40 13.61
C LYS A 25 -28.57 2.52 12.28
N GLN A 26 -29.23 2.39 11.13
CA GLN A 26 -28.54 2.44 9.83
C GLN A 26 -28.07 3.85 9.51
N LYS A 27 -28.93 4.84 9.73
CA LYS A 27 -28.56 6.25 9.54
C LYS A 27 -27.42 6.68 10.45
N HIS A 28 -27.47 6.30 11.73
CA HIS A 28 -26.42 6.61 12.71
C HIS A 28 -25.06 5.95 12.41
N LEU A 29 -25.01 4.91 11.58
CA LEU A 29 -23.75 4.29 11.13
C LEU A 29 -23.20 4.89 9.83
N THR A 30 -24.04 5.61 9.08
CA THR A 30 -23.69 6.13 7.75
C THR A 30 -22.57 7.17 7.86
N SER A 31 -21.56 7.03 7.00
CA SER A 31 -20.40 7.92 6.98
C SER A 31 -20.13 8.37 5.55
N LYS A 32 -19.82 9.65 5.37
CA LYS A 32 -19.34 10.17 4.09
C LYS A 32 -17.82 10.03 4.05
N HIS A 33 -17.26 9.75 2.88
CA HIS A 33 -15.81 9.62 2.74
C HIS A 33 -15.32 10.19 1.43
N LYS A 34 -14.08 10.66 1.44
CA LYS A 34 -13.36 11.19 0.28
C LYS A 34 -11.92 10.75 0.38
N GLN A 35 -11.37 10.34 -0.76
CA GLN A 35 -9.97 9.93 -0.85
C GLN A 35 -9.28 10.60 -2.04
N ILE A 36 -7.98 10.83 -1.89
CA ILE A 36 -7.07 11.28 -2.94
C ILE A 36 -5.97 10.24 -3.08
N THR A 37 -5.66 9.86 -4.31
CA THR A 37 -4.51 9.00 -4.63
C THR A 37 -3.44 9.84 -5.31
N LEU A 38 -2.28 9.95 -4.67
CA LEU A 38 -1.13 10.69 -5.18
C LEU A 38 -0.48 9.94 -6.35
N LYS A 39 0.22 10.68 -7.21
CA LYS A 39 1.00 10.09 -8.32
C LYS A 39 2.07 9.13 -7.80
N ASN A 40 2.81 9.56 -6.78
CA ASN A 40 3.92 8.83 -6.16
C ASN A 40 3.60 8.50 -4.68
N HIS A 41 4.18 7.42 -4.16
CA HIS A 41 4.10 7.10 -2.73
C HIS A 41 4.90 8.13 -1.92
N THR A 42 4.41 8.47 -0.73
CA THR A 42 5.04 9.48 0.13
C THR A 42 4.90 9.11 1.62
N ASN A 43 5.81 9.62 2.44
CA ASN A 43 5.70 9.68 3.89
C ASN A 43 5.89 11.13 4.40
N ASP A 44 5.87 12.09 3.48
CA ASP A 44 5.91 13.52 3.76
C ASP A 44 4.62 13.93 4.47
N LEU A 45 4.74 14.30 5.75
CA LEU A 45 3.62 14.63 6.62
C LEU A 45 2.84 15.85 6.11
N GLU A 46 3.52 16.84 5.53
CA GLU A 46 2.87 18.06 5.04
C GLU A 46 1.99 17.74 3.83
N LYS A 47 2.50 16.93 2.90
CA LYS A 47 1.70 16.46 1.75
C LYS A 47 0.50 15.63 2.20
N ILE A 48 0.69 14.73 3.17
CA ILE A 48 -0.39 13.90 3.70
C ILE A 48 -1.45 14.79 4.38
N TYR A 49 -1.02 15.74 5.20
CA TYR A 49 -1.88 16.68 5.90
C TYR A 49 -2.69 17.54 4.93
N ASN A 50 -2.04 18.18 3.96
CA ASN A 50 -2.71 19.02 2.97
C ASN A 50 -3.73 18.19 2.16
N SER A 51 -3.37 16.98 1.73
CA SER A 51 -4.29 16.07 1.04
C SER A 51 -5.50 15.68 1.91
N ALA A 52 -5.27 15.47 3.20
CA ALA A 52 -6.34 15.14 4.16
C ALA A 52 -7.27 16.34 4.37
N ILE A 53 -6.72 17.55 4.50
CA ILE A 53 -7.48 18.79 4.64
C ILE A 53 -8.33 19.06 3.39
N ASP A 54 -7.79 18.86 2.19
CA ASP A 54 -8.55 18.97 0.95
C ASP A 54 -9.72 17.97 0.93
N CYS A 55 -9.49 16.71 1.33
CA CYS A 55 -10.54 15.72 1.49
C CYS A 55 -11.60 16.14 2.51
N PHE A 56 -11.18 16.73 3.63
CA PHE A 56 -12.07 17.22 4.68
C PHE A 56 -12.98 18.35 4.17
N TYR A 57 -12.41 19.39 3.55
CA TYR A 57 -13.20 20.53 3.07
C TYR A 57 -14.15 20.16 1.93
N ASN A 58 -13.82 19.14 1.13
CA ASN A 58 -14.74 18.58 0.14
C ASN A 58 -15.96 17.88 0.75
N LEU A 59 -15.85 17.41 2.00
CA LEU A 59 -16.94 16.73 2.70
C LEU A 59 -17.69 17.64 3.66
N TYR A 60 -17.02 18.69 4.17
CA TYR A 60 -17.49 19.54 5.25
C TYR A 60 -18.79 20.26 4.88
N GLU A 61 -19.78 20.15 5.76
CA GLU A 61 -21.06 20.86 5.64
C GLU A 61 -21.22 21.79 6.84
N GLN A 62 -21.24 23.11 6.58
CA GLN A 62 -21.24 24.15 7.62
C GLN A 62 -22.38 24.00 8.65
N ASN A 63 -23.54 23.53 8.21
CA ASN A 63 -24.75 23.43 9.04
C ASN A 63 -24.92 22.05 9.69
N LYS A 64 -23.92 21.16 9.64
CA LYS A 64 -24.00 19.84 10.26
C LYS A 64 -22.90 19.65 11.29
N GLY A 65 -23.30 19.35 12.53
CA GLY A 65 -22.36 18.97 13.57
C GLY A 65 -21.63 17.68 13.19
N ILE A 66 -20.32 17.62 13.40
CA ILE A 66 -19.53 16.41 13.17
C ILE A 66 -19.50 15.58 14.46
N LEU A 67 -19.73 14.27 14.33
CA LEU A 67 -19.63 13.31 15.43
C LEU A 67 -18.27 12.60 15.43
N LEU A 68 -17.74 12.25 14.26
CA LEU A 68 -16.48 11.53 14.11
C LEU A 68 -15.76 11.92 12.83
N ILE A 69 -14.44 12.05 12.92
CA ILE A 69 -13.53 12.18 11.78
C ILE A 69 -12.55 11.00 11.84
N GLY A 70 -12.53 10.19 10.79
CA GLY A 70 -11.54 9.15 10.57
C GLY A 70 -10.54 9.59 9.51
N VAL A 71 -9.25 9.40 9.78
CA VAL A 71 -8.17 9.63 8.82
C VAL A 71 -7.55 8.28 8.46
N GLY A 72 -7.48 7.99 7.16
CA GLY A 72 -6.94 6.73 6.65
C GLY A 72 -5.83 6.97 5.65
N VAL A 73 -4.84 6.07 5.66
CA VAL A 73 -3.85 5.95 4.58
C VAL A 73 -3.85 4.52 4.05
N SER A 74 -3.74 4.37 2.73
CA SER A 74 -3.76 3.06 2.08
C SER A 74 -2.79 3.01 0.88
N LYS A 75 -2.70 1.81 0.27
CA LYS A 75 -1.67 1.47 -0.74
C LYS A 75 -0.27 1.73 -0.17
N LEU A 76 0.01 1.07 0.95
CA LEU A 76 1.28 1.21 1.65
C LEU A 76 2.34 0.37 0.95
N ILE A 77 3.53 0.94 0.79
CA ILE A 77 4.73 0.21 0.38
C ILE A 77 5.83 0.42 1.40
N HIS A 78 6.72 -0.55 1.50
CA HIS A 78 7.96 -0.35 2.24
C HIS A 78 8.87 0.63 1.50
N LYS A 79 9.60 1.49 2.21
CA LYS A 79 10.53 2.47 1.62
C LYS A 79 11.60 1.82 0.73
N ASN A 80 11.95 0.58 1.06
CA ASN A 80 12.93 -0.20 0.30
C ASN A 80 12.30 -1.03 -0.83
N GLN A 81 10.97 -1.04 -0.96
CA GLN A 81 10.28 -1.66 -2.10
C GLN A 81 10.25 -0.66 -3.27
N ASN A 82 11.39 -0.54 -3.94
CA ASN A 82 11.50 0.17 -5.21
C ASN A 82 11.08 -0.76 -6.35
N TRP A 83 9.79 -0.81 -6.64
CA TRP A 83 9.33 -1.23 -7.97
C TRP A 83 9.61 -0.06 -8.92
N MET A 84 10.87 0.08 -9.32
CA MET A 84 11.21 1.01 -10.40
C MET A 84 10.61 0.49 -11.70
N GLN A 85 9.88 1.34 -12.40
CA GLN A 85 9.55 1.10 -13.79
C GLN A 85 10.88 0.98 -14.56
N LEU A 86 11.11 -0.18 -15.18
CA LEU A 86 12.26 -0.40 -16.03
C LEU A 86 12.08 0.52 -17.25
N ASP A 87 12.94 1.53 -17.34
CA ASP A 87 12.99 2.43 -18.50
C ASP A 87 14.22 2.03 -19.32
N ILE A 88 14.10 1.99 -20.65
CA ILE A 88 15.18 1.53 -21.54
C ILE A 88 16.44 2.38 -21.37
N ASN A 89 16.26 3.64 -20.96
CA ASN A 89 17.34 4.61 -20.78
C ASN A 89 17.87 4.70 -19.34
N ASN A 90 17.16 4.14 -18.35
CA ASN A 90 17.68 4.05 -17.00
C ASN A 90 18.57 2.83 -16.90
N GLN A 91 19.88 3.03 -17.14
CA GLN A 91 20.89 2.04 -16.77
C GLN A 91 20.77 1.80 -15.26
N ILE A 92 20.15 0.67 -14.93
CA ILE A 92 20.12 0.16 -13.57
C ILE A 92 21.58 -0.04 -13.21
N ASN A 93 22.06 0.66 -12.18
CA ASN A 93 23.25 0.21 -11.48
C ASN A 93 22.85 -1.10 -10.79
N ILE A 94 22.91 -2.20 -11.55
CA ILE A 94 22.64 -3.52 -11.01
C ILE A 94 23.79 -3.76 -10.03
N ASP A 95 23.47 -3.72 -8.74
CA ASP A 95 24.45 -3.99 -7.70
C ASP A 95 25.03 -5.38 -7.95
N LYS A 96 26.31 -5.46 -8.33
CA LYS A 96 27.00 -6.71 -8.65
C LYS A 96 26.82 -7.73 -7.53
N LYS A 97 26.72 -7.29 -6.27
CA LYS A 97 26.48 -8.17 -5.11
C LYS A 97 25.13 -8.88 -5.18
N GLN A 98 24.09 -8.24 -5.71
CA GLN A 98 22.77 -8.85 -5.87
C GLN A 98 22.80 -9.93 -6.97
N ILE A 99 23.51 -9.69 -8.07
CA ILE A 99 23.71 -10.70 -9.13
C ILE A 99 24.48 -11.90 -8.58
N ASP A 100 25.60 -11.65 -7.91
CA ASP A 100 26.45 -12.71 -7.36
C ASP A 100 25.68 -13.57 -6.34
N ASN A 101 24.85 -12.94 -5.50
CA ASN A 101 24.02 -13.65 -4.55
C ASN A 101 22.92 -14.47 -5.24
N ALA A 102 22.29 -13.93 -6.29
CA ALA A 102 21.30 -14.68 -7.07
C ALA A 102 21.91 -15.92 -7.72
N LEU A 103 23.11 -15.80 -8.30
CA LEU A 103 23.86 -16.93 -8.89
C LEU A 103 24.27 -17.96 -7.83
N LYS A 104 24.69 -17.53 -6.64
CA LYS A 104 24.98 -18.44 -5.52
C LYS A 104 23.75 -19.23 -5.10
N ILE A 105 22.58 -18.58 -4.99
CA ILE A 105 21.33 -19.23 -4.62
C ILE A 105 20.89 -20.22 -5.71
N GLU A 106 20.98 -19.84 -6.98
CA GLU A 106 20.74 -20.72 -8.13
C GLU A 106 21.59 -22.00 -8.04
N ASN A 107 22.90 -21.86 -7.83
CA ASN A 107 23.83 -22.98 -7.69
C ASN A 107 23.54 -23.83 -6.46
N MET A 108 23.14 -23.22 -5.34
CA MET A 108 22.78 -23.93 -4.12
C MET A 108 21.54 -24.81 -4.31
N ILE A 109 20.48 -24.26 -4.94
CA ILE A 109 19.26 -25.02 -5.27
C ILE A 109 19.60 -26.18 -6.21
N PHE A 110 20.43 -25.94 -7.24
CA PHE A 110 20.88 -26.98 -8.14
C PHE A 110 21.62 -28.11 -7.41
N ASN A 111 22.59 -27.76 -6.56
CA ASN A 111 23.38 -28.74 -5.79
C ASN A 111 22.53 -29.58 -4.85
N ILE A 112 21.54 -28.97 -4.17
CA ILE A 112 20.61 -29.67 -3.30
C ILE A 112 19.76 -30.66 -4.12
N ASN A 113 19.12 -30.20 -5.18
CA ASN A 113 18.27 -31.07 -6.00
C ASN A 113 19.08 -32.20 -6.66
N LYS A 114 20.32 -31.94 -7.08
CA LYS A 114 21.25 -32.94 -7.61
C LYS A 114 21.64 -33.98 -6.54
N LYS A 115 21.99 -33.53 -5.33
CA LYS A 115 22.39 -34.42 -4.21
C LYS A 115 21.29 -35.43 -3.88
N PHE A 116 20.04 -35.01 -3.89
CA PHE A 116 18.90 -35.87 -3.54
C PHE A 116 18.23 -36.55 -4.73
N LYS A 117 18.73 -36.34 -5.97
CA LYS A 117 18.18 -36.87 -7.23
C LYS A 117 16.68 -36.61 -7.42
N LYS A 118 16.15 -35.59 -6.76
CA LYS A 118 14.74 -35.17 -6.84
C LYS A 118 14.65 -33.67 -6.56
N PRO A 119 13.66 -32.97 -7.12
CA PRO A 119 13.44 -31.57 -6.79
C PRO A 119 12.89 -31.49 -5.36
N ILE A 120 13.72 -31.02 -4.44
CA ILE A 120 13.34 -30.73 -3.04
C ILE A 120 12.96 -29.25 -2.89
N ILE A 121 13.70 -28.38 -3.59
CA ILE A 121 13.44 -26.95 -3.61
C ILE A 121 12.87 -26.60 -4.98
N TRP A 122 11.64 -26.09 -4.98
CA TRP A 122 10.96 -25.56 -6.15
C TRP A 122 10.98 -24.03 -6.14
N LYS A 123 11.24 -23.42 -7.30
CA LYS A 123 11.07 -21.97 -7.48
C LYS A 123 9.62 -21.68 -7.84
N ALA A 124 9.17 -20.46 -7.59
CA ALA A 124 7.81 -20.03 -7.96
C ALA A 124 7.50 -20.24 -9.45
N LYS A 125 8.51 -20.14 -10.34
CA LYS A 125 8.38 -20.41 -11.79
C LYS A 125 8.15 -21.89 -12.13
N ASP A 126 8.56 -22.80 -11.25
CA ASP A 126 8.45 -24.25 -11.44
C ASP A 126 7.07 -24.77 -11.02
N LEU A 127 6.27 -23.94 -10.32
CA LEU A 127 4.90 -24.26 -9.93
C LEU A 127 3.96 -23.93 -11.10
N LYS A 128 3.31 -24.94 -11.68
CA LYS A 128 2.24 -24.73 -12.66
C LYS A 128 1.11 -23.94 -11.99
N LYS A 129 0.67 -22.85 -12.61
CA LYS A 129 -0.52 -22.12 -12.17
C LYS A 129 -1.71 -23.09 -12.20
N SER A 130 -2.33 -23.32 -11.04
CA SER A 130 -3.67 -23.88 -10.99
C SER A 130 -4.60 -22.88 -11.67
N SER A 131 -5.04 -23.19 -12.88
CA SER A 131 -6.19 -22.51 -13.47
C SER A 131 -7.41 -22.95 -12.66
N LYS A 132 -8.02 -22.01 -11.94
CA LYS A 132 -9.37 -22.12 -11.40
C LYS A 132 -10.24 -21.14 -12.16
#